data_AF-A0A2P2JUJ3-F1
#
_entry.id   AF-A0A2P2JUJ3-F1
#
_cell.length_a   1.000
_cell.length_b   1.000
_cell.length_c   1.000
_cell.angle_alpha   90.00
_cell.angle_beta   90.00
_cell.angle_gamma   90.00
#
_symmetry.space_group_name_H-M   'P 1'
#
loop_
_entity.id
_entity.type
_entity.pdbx_description
1 polymer ?
#
loop_
_entity_poly.entity_id
_entity_poly.type
_entity_poly.pdbx_seq_one_letter_code
_entity_poly.pdbx_strand_id
1 'polypeptide(L)'
;MQRQIASSGSDSDPAYANIDERKRKRMISNRESAKRSRAKKQKLLEDLVNETNQLKSGNSQLMENIDKVSHRYMEVESANDVLRAQAVELTERLRSLNSILHICEEISGFALDIPEILLDPFAGAIADAVPCTAYYGVC
;
A
#
# COMPACT_ATOMS: atom_id res chain seq x y z
N MET A 1 -25.47 83.55 7.05
CA MET A 1 -24.09 83.75 7.58
C MET A 1 -23.16 82.76 6.91
N GLN A 2 -22.21 83.29 6.13
CA GLN A 2 -21.24 82.56 5.29
C GLN A 2 -20.30 81.69 6.15
N ARG A 3 -20.11 80.41 5.81
CA ARG A 3 -18.95 79.63 6.29
C ARG A 3 -17.79 79.84 5.32
N GLN A 4 -16.75 80.50 5.81
CA GLN A 4 -15.50 80.72 5.08
C GLN A 4 -14.76 79.39 4.91
N ILE A 5 -14.43 79.05 3.66
CA ILE A 5 -13.45 78.01 3.32
C ILE A 5 -12.09 78.68 3.44
N ALA A 6 -11.43 78.52 4.59
CA ALA A 6 -10.03 78.90 4.74
C ALA A 6 -9.16 77.85 4.03
N SER A 7 -8.84 78.12 2.77
CA SER A 7 -7.70 77.54 2.08
C SER A 7 -6.42 78.02 2.78
N SER A 8 -6.01 77.29 3.83
CA SER A 8 -4.73 77.52 4.50
C SER A 8 -3.69 76.61 3.86
N GLY A 9 -3.07 77.10 2.78
CA GLY A 9 -1.84 76.52 2.25
C GLY A 9 -0.76 76.66 3.31
N SER A 10 -0.44 75.56 4.00
CA SER A 10 0.72 75.54 4.90
C SER A 10 1.92 75.11 4.09
N ASP A 11 2.95 75.96 4.07
CA ASP A 11 4.33 75.55 3.81
C ASP A 11 4.65 74.31 4.66
N SER A 12 4.59 73.14 4.05
CA SER A 12 4.98 71.89 4.68
C SER A 12 6.49 71.91 4.82
N ASP A 13 6.96 72.17 6.05
CA ASP A 13 8.35 72.00 6.47
C ASP A 13 8.89 70.67 5.89
N PRO A 14 10.02 70.68 5.14
CA PRO A 14 10.50 69.53 4.36
C PRO A 14 10.64 68.22 5.16
N ALA A 15 10.77 68.31 6.49
CA ALA A 15 10.74 67.17 7.40
C ALA A 15 9.39 66.42 7.39
N TYR A 16 8.25 67.14 7.38
CA TYR A 16 6.91 66.53 7.39
C TYR A 16 6.56 65.88 6.05
N ALA A 17 6.91 66.53 4.93
CA ALA A 17 6.73 65.94 3.59
C ALA A 17 7.50 64.61 3.42
N ASN A 18 8.70 64.50 4.02
CA ASN A 18 9.48 63.27 4.00
C ASN A 18 8.84 62.14 4.83
N ILE A 19 8.26 62.48 5.99
CA ILE A 19 7.54 61.53 6.84
C ILE A 19 6.31 60.96 6.11
N ASP A 20 5.54 61.81 5.43
CA ASP A 20 4.37 61.39 4.66
C ASP A 20 4.74 60.51 3.47
N GLU A 21 5.80 60.84 2.73
CA GLU A 21 6.27 59.98 1.65
C GLU A 21 6.79 58.63 2.18
N ARG A 22 7.48 58.62 3.33
CA ARG A 22 7.91 57.38 4.00
C ARG A 22 6.73 56.55 4.47
N LYS A 23 5.65 57.17 4.95
CA LYS A 23 4.41 56.49 5.35
C LYS A 23 3.72 55.90 4.12
N ARG A 24 3.62 56.66 3.02
CA ARG A 24 3.06 56.19 1.75
C ARG A 24 3.81 54.98 1.21
N LYS A 25 5.15 55.04 1.15
CA LYS A 25 6.01 53.91 0.76
C LYS A 25 5.82 52.68 1.65
N ARG A 26 5.69 52.86 2.98
CA ARG A 26 5.41 51.77 3.92
C ARG A 26 4.04 51.12 3.68
N MET A 27 3.00 51.91 3.40
CA MET A 27 1.67 51.39 3.08
C MET A 27 1.68 50.55 1.80
N ILE A 28 2.39 50.99 0.77
CA ILE A 28 2.52 50.25 -0.49
C ILE A 28 3.31 48.96 -0.27
N SER A 29 4.49 49.03 0.35
CA SER A 29 5.34 47.87 0.62
C SER A 29 4.65 46.84 1.53
N ASN A 30 3.94 47.28 2.58
CA ASN A 30 3.17 46.41 3.46
C ASN A 30 1.99 45.75 2.73
N ARG A 31 1.28 46.51 1.88
CA ARG A 31 0.22 45.96 1.05
C ARG A 31 0.74 44.88 0.12
N GLU A 32 1.87 45.11 -0.52
CA GLU A 32 2.50 44.11 -1.39
C GLU A 32 3.01 42.90 -0.61
N SER A 33 3.65 43.09 0.55
CA SER A 33 4.15 41.99 1.38
C SER A 33 3.01 41.15 1.94
N ALA A 34 1.89 41.76 2.34
CA ALA A 34 0.67 41.05 2.74
C ALA A 34 0.08 40.24 1.60
N LYS A 35 0.03 40.79 0.37
CA LYS A 35 -0.39 40.04 -0.83
C LYS A 35 0.53 38.86 -1.11
N ARG A 36 1.85 39.06 -1.11
CA ARG A 36 2.84 37.98 -1.32
C ARG A 36 2.75 36.90 -0.24
N SER A 37 2.55 37.30 1.01
CA SER A 37 2.37 36.36 2.13
C SER A 37 1.12 35.50 1.95
N ARG A 38 -0.01 36.12 1.58
CA ARG A 38 -1.26 35.39 1.28
C ARG A 38 -1.08 34.44 0.10
N ALA A 39 -0.48 34.89 -1.00
CA ALA A 39 -0.22 34.05 -2.16
C ALA A 39 0.70 32.86 -1.84
N LYS A 40 1.76 33.07 -1.04
CA LYS A 40 2.65 31.98 -0.60
C LYS A 40 1.91 30.95 0.26
N LYS A 41 1.05 31.39 1.19
CA LYS A 41 0.23 30.49 2.02
C LYS A 41 -0.79 29.73 1.18
N GLN A 42 -1.43 30.39 0.21
CA GLN A 42 -2.37 29.76 -0.71
C GLN A 42 -1.69 28.66 -1.54
N LYS A 43 -0.53 28.95 -2.13
CA LYS A 43 0.25 27.95 -2.87
C LYS A 43 0.61 26.75 -2.01
N LEU A 44 1.08 26.97 -0.77
CA LEU A 44 1.41 25.86 0.14
C LEU A 44 0.18 24.99 0.45
N LEU A 45 -1.00 25.60 0.63
CA LEU A 45 -2.23 24.84 0.84
C LEU A 45 -2.60 24.01 -0.39
N GLU A 46 -2.47 24.58 -1.59
CA GLU A 46 -2.71 23.87 -2.86
C GLU A 46 -1.73 22.70 -3.03
N ASP A 47 -0.45 22.92 -2.77
CA ASP A 47 0.59 21.89 -2.84
C ASP A 47 0.28 20.74 -1.86
N LEU A 48 -0.11 21.03 -0.62
CA LEU A 48 -0.48 20.02 0.38
C LEU A 48 -1.75 19.24 0.01
N VAL A 49 -2.76 19.91 -0.59
CA VAL A 49 -3.97 19.24 -1.09
C VAL A 49 -3.62 18.30 -2.23
N ASN A 50 -2.77 18.74 -3.15
CA ASN A 50 -2.31 17.92 -4.27
C ASN A 50 -1.52 16.69 -3.79
N GLU A 51 -0.62 16.87 -2.81
CA GLU A 51 0.13 15.76 -2.20
C GLU A 51 -0.82 14.77 -1.51
N THR A 52 -1.77 15.27 -0.73
CA THR A 52 -2.78 14.42 -0.07
C THR A 52 -3.60 13.61 -1.08
N ASN A 53 -4.00 14.23 -2.19
CA ASN A 53 -4.77 13.57 -3.24
C ASN A 53 -3.93 12.50 -3.97
N GLN A 54 -2.66 12.79 -4.26
CA GLN A 54 -1.74 11.81 -4.84
C GLN A 54 -1.53 10.61 -3.91
N LEU A 55 -1.30 10.85 -2.62
CA LEU A 55 -1.15 9.78 -1.63
C LEU A 55 -2.42 8.94 -1.50
N LYS A 56 -3.61 9.56 -1.48
CA LYS A 56 -4.89 8.84 -1.45
C LYS A 56 -5.08 7.96 -2.68
N SER A 57 -4.77 8.50 -3.86
CA SER A 57 -4.84 7.74 -5.11
C SER A 57 -3.86 6.57 -5.10
N GLY A 58 -2.62 6.81 -4.67
CA GLY A 58 -1.59 5.77 -4.54
C GLY A 58 -2.00 4.67 -3.57
N ASN A 59 -2.54 5.02 -2.40
CA ASN A 59 -3.05 4.05 -1.43
C ASN A 59 -4.20 3.22 -1.99
N SER A 60 -5.12 3.85 -2.72
CA SER A 60 -6.25 3.13 -3.34
C SER A 60 -5.75 2.13 -4.38
N GLN A 61 -4.77 2.52 -5.21
CA GLN A 61 -4.16 1.63 -6.19
C GLN A 61 -3.36 0.49 -5.56
N LEU A 62 -2.64 0.76 -4.46
CA LEU A 62 -1.95 -0.28 -3.70
C LEU A 62 -2.93 -1.29 -3.11
N MET A 63 -4.04 -0.83 -2.56
CA MET A 63 -5.10 -1.71 -2.02
C MET A 63 -5.68 -2.61 -3.11
N GLU A 64 -6.03 -2.05 -4.27
CA GLU A 64 -6.51 -2.85 -5.42
C GLU A 64 -5.48 -3.90 -5.88
N ASN A 65 -4.19 -3.56 -5.86
CA ASN A 65 -3.13 -4.51 -6.21
C ASN A 65 -2.98 -5.61 -5.17
N ILE A 66 -3.08 -5.29 -3.88
CA ILE A 66 -3.06 -6.27 -2.79
C ILE A 66 -4.23 -7.24 -2.97
N ASP A 67 -5.44 -6.74 -3.22
CA ASP A 67 -6.63 -7.57 -3.41
C ASP A 67 -6.47 -8.51 -4.60
N LYS A 68 -5.96 -8.01 -5.73
CA LYS A 68 -5.67 -8.82 -6.92
C LYS A 68 -4.65 -9.94 -6.64
N VAL A 69 -3.56 -9.61 -5.95
CA VAL A 69 -2.52 -10.59 -5.62
C VAL A 69 -3.05 -11.61 -4.60
N SER A 70 -3.84 -11.17 -3.62
CA SER A 70 -4.49 -12.02 -2.63
C SER A 70 -5.42 -13.03 -3.29
N HIS A 71 -6.28 -12.59 -4.21
CA HIS A 71 -7.16 -13.49 -4.96
C HIS A 71 -6.38 -14.53 -5.78
N ARG A 72 -5.34 -14.12 -6.51
CA ARG A 72 -4.50 -15.05 -7.26
C ARG A 72 -3.75 -16.03 -6.36
N TYR A 73 -3.33 -15.58 -5.18
CA TYR A 73 -2.71 -16.45 -4.19
C TYR A 73 -3.69 -17.53 -3.71
N MET A 74 -4.93 -17.15 -3.38
CA MET A 74 -5.97 -18.10 -2.96
C MET A 74 -6.29 -19.13 -4.06
N GLU A 75 -6.31 -18.72 -5.33
CA GLU A 75 -6.51 -19.64 -6.46
C GLU A 75 -5.38 -20.69 -6.54
N VAL A 76 -4.13 -20.25 -6.39
CA VAL A 76 -2.95 -21.13 -6.40
C VAL A 76 -2.92 -22.03 -5.17
N GLU A 77 -3.27 -21.51 -4.00
CA GLU A 77 -3.37 -22.28 -2.76
C GLU A 77 -4.43 -23.38 -2.88
N SER A 78 -5.61 -23.05 -3.42
CA SER A 78 -6.67 -24.04 -3.69
C SER A 78 -6.21 -25.12 -4.68
N ALA A 79 -5.51 -24.75 -5.75
CA ALA A 79 -4.94 -25.72 -6.69
C ALA A 79 -3.89 -26.61 -6.01
N ASN A 80 -3.05 -26.05 -5.14
CA ASN A 80 -2.09 -26.81 -4.35
C ASN A 80 -2.77 -27.80 -3.40
N ASP A 81 -3.86 -27.42 -2.76
CA ASP A 81 -4.63 -28.32 -1.89
C ASP A 81 -5.21 -29.50 -2.65
N VAL A 82 -5.73 -29.26 -3.86
CA VAL A 82 -6.17 -30.35 -4.75
C VAL A 82 -5.02 -31.28 -5.10
N LEU A 83 -3.86 -30.74 -5.48
CA LEU A 83 -2.67 -31.54 -5.81
C LEU A 83 -2.16 -32.36 -4.61
N ARG A 84 -2.18 -31.78 -3.41
CA ARG A 84 -1.84 -32.48 -2.17
C ARG A 84 -2.81 -33.62 -1.89
N ALA A 85 -4.11 -33.39 -2.03
CA ALA A 85 -5.12 -34.44 -1.87
C ALA A 85 -4.92 -35.58 -2.87
N GLN A 86 -4.65 -35.26 -4.14
CA GLN A 86 -4.34 -36.26 -5.17
C GLN A 86 -3.05 -37.03 -4.86
N ALA A 87 -2.01 -36.36 -4.36
CA ALA A 87 -0.77 -37.02 -3.96
C ALA A 87 -1.00 -38.00 -2.80
N VAL A 88 -1.80 -37.62 -1.80
CA VAL A 88 -2.20 -38.51 -0.69
C VAL A 88 -2.96 -39.72 -1.23
N GLU A 89 -3.99 -39.51 -2.06
CA GLU A 89 -4.79 -40.59 -2.64
C GLU A 89 -3.94 -41.59 -3.44
N LEU A 90 -3.07 -41.09 -4.32
CA LEU A 90 -2.18 -41.94 -5.10
C LEU A 90 -1.21 -42.72 -4.22
N THR A 91 -0.71 -42.09 -3.15
CA THR A 91 0.17 -42.74 -2.18
C THR A 91 -0.55 -43.85 -1.44
N GLU A 92 -1.80 -43.62 -1.00
CA GLU A 92 -2.61 -44.66 -0.33
C GLU A 92 -2.91 -45.84 -1.26
N ARG A 93 -3.27 -45.56 -2.51
CA ARG A 93 -3.48 -46.61 -3.54
C ARG A 93 -2.21 -47.43 -3.76
N LEU A 94 -1.05 -46.77 -3.82
CA LEU A 94 0.24 -47.41 -3.97
C LEU A 94 0.58 -48.31 -2.77
N ARG A 95 0.41 -47.81 -1.54
CA ARG A 95 0.61 -48.60 -0.32
C ARG A 95 -0.33 -49.81 -0.26
N SER A 96 -1.59 -49.64 -0.67
CA SER A 96 -2.54 -50.75 -0.76
C SER A 96 -2.06 -51.84 -1.72
N LEU A 97 -1.56 -51.46 -2.90
CA LEU A 97 -1.02 -52.40 -3.87
C LEU A 97 0.24 -53.10 -3.35
N ASN A 98 1.16 -52.37 -2.73
CA ASN A 98 2.35 -52.96 -2.11
C ASN A 98 2.00 -53.95 -1.00
N SER A 99 0.97 -53.66 -0.19
CA SER A 99 0.48 -54.58 0.83
C SER A 99 -0.05 -55.88 0.21
N ILE A 100 -0.76 -55.81 -0.93
CA ILE A 100 -1.21 -57.00 -1.67
C ILE A 100 -0.02 -57.80 -2.20
N LEU A 101 1.00 -57.13 -2.76
CA LEU A 101 2.20 -57.79 -3.27
C LEU A 101 2.94 -58.56 -2.17
N HIS A 102 3.11 -57.96 -0.98
CA HIS A 102 3.69 -58.66 0.17
C HIS A 102 2.88 -59.88 0.60
N ILE A 103 1.54 -59.81 0.61
CA ILE A 103 0.70 -60.99 0.89
C ILE A 103 0.91 -62.08 -0.18
N CYS A 104 1.02 -61.70 -1.45
CA CYS A 104 1.29 -62.66 -2.53
C CYS A 104 2.67 -63.32 -2.43
N GLU A 105 3.70 -62.57 -2.04
CA GLU A 105 5.04 -63.08 -1.75
C GLU A 105 5.01 -64.12 -0.63
N GLU A 106 4.32 -63.84 0.48
CA GLU A 106 4.14 -64.78 1.60
C GLU A 106 3.45 -66.10 1.15
N ILE A 107 2.45 -66.01 0.28
CA ILE A 107 1.70 -67.18 -0.21
C ILE A 107 2.49 -67.99 -1.25
N SER A 108 3.18 -67.30 -2.15
CA SER A 108 3.85 -67.93 -3.31
C SER A 108 5.27 -68.42 -3.01
N GLY A 109 5.91 -67.92 -1.94
CA GLY A 109 7.30 -68.22 -1.59
C GLY A 109 8.33 -67.62 -2.56
N PHE A 110 7.88 -66.76 -3.50
CA PHE A 110 8.75 -66.02 -4.41
C PHE A 110 9.00 -64.63 -3.86
N ALA A 111 10.27 -64.29 -3.65
CA ALA A 111 10.66 -62.96 -3.21
C ALA A 111 10.35 -61.93 -4.30
N LEU A 112 9.54 -60.92 -3.98
CA LEU A 112 9.24 -59.81 -4.89
C LEU A 112 10.05 -58.59 -4.41
N ASP A 113 11.11 -58.25 -5.13
CA ASP A 113 11.90 -57.03 -4.85
C ASP A 113 11.04 -55.78 -5.12
N ILE A 114 10.29 -55.32 -4.11
CA ILE A 114 9.49 -54.08 -4.17
C ILE A 114 10.43 -52.89 -3.87
N PRO A 115 10.65 -51.95 -4.81
CA PRO A 115 11.53 -50.81 -4.59
C PRO A 115 11.06 -49.88 -3.45
N GLU A 116 11.98 -49.46 -2.57
CA GLU A 116 11.74 -48.55 -1.42
C GLU A 116 11.03 -47.24 -1.80
N ILE A 117 11.23 -46.75 -3.02
CA ILE A 117 10.58 -45.54 -3.56
C ILE A 117 9.04 -45.64 -3.51
N LEU A 118 8.50 -46.87 -3.49
CA LEU A 118 7.07 -47.11 -3.47
C LEU A 118 6.45 -47.10 -2.06
N LEU A 119 7.25 -47.04 -0.99
CA LEU A 119 6.69 -47.01 0.37
C LEU A 119 6.23 -45.60 0.76
N ASP A 120 6.94 -44.56 0.33
CA ASP A 120 6.59 -43.19 0.69
C ASP A 120 7.11 -42.12 -0.31
N PRO A 121 6.51 -42.00 -1.50
CA PRO A 121 6.99 -41.11 -2.56
C PRO A 121 6.95 -39.61 -2.18
N PHE A 122 6.17 -39.23 -1.16
CA PHE A 122 5.87 -37.83 -0.81
C PHE A 122 6.02 -37.49 0.69
N ALA A 123 6.68 -38.33 1.49
CA ALA A 123 6.80 -38.16 2.95
C ALA A 123 7.35 -36.78 3.39
N GLY A 124 8.20 -36.15 2.57
CA GLY A 124 8.74 -34.81 2.83
C GLY A 124 7.89 -33.64 2.30
N ALA A 125 6.94 -33.88 1.39
CA ALA A 125 6.20 -32.81 0.70
C ALA A 125 4.92 -32.36 1.44
N ILE A 126 4.43 -33.17 2.38
CA ILE A 126 3.16 -32.94 3.09
C ILE A 126 3.38 -32.24 4.45
N ALA A 127 4.57 -32.38 5.05
CA ALA A 127 4.84 -31.92 6.41
C ALA A 127 5.13 -30.41 6.55
N ASP A 128 5.49 -29.70 5.48
CA ASP A 128 5.86 -28.28 5.53
C ASP A 128 4.67 -27.31 5.39
N ALA A 129 3.45 -27.79 5.57
CA ALA A 129 2.25 -26.97 5.57
C ALA A 129 2.14 -26.16 6.88
N VAL A 130 2.97 -25.12 7.02
CA VAL A 130 2.58 -23.98 7.85
C VAL A 130 1.41 -23.32 7.14
N PRO A 131 0.20 -23.29 7.72
CA PRO A 131 -0.88 -22.50 7.16
C PRO A 131 -0.44 -21.03 7.27
N CYS A 132 -0.15 -20.40 6.14
CA CYS A 132 0.27 -19.00 6.10
C CYS A 132 -0.88 -18.04 6.49
N THR A 133 -2.08 -18.60 6.76
CA THR A 133 -3.24 -17.90 7.32
C THR A 133 -2.94 -17.20 8.65
N ALA A 134 -1.82 -17.52 9.33
CA ALA A 134 -1.42 -16.88 10.58
C ALA A 134 -0.57 -15.60 10.44
N TYR A 135 -0.08 -15.22 9.25
CA TYR A 135 0.89 -14.10 9.15
C TYR A 135 0.29 -12.73 8.77
N TYR A 136 -0.89 -12.68 8.17
CA TYR A 136 -1.58 -11.42 7.88
C TYR A 136 -3.08 -11.64 8.00
N GLY A 137 -3.64 -11.34 9.17
CA GLY A 137 -5.08 -11.41 9.41
C GLY A 137 -5.85 -10.60 8.37
N VAL A 138 -6.46 -11.31 7.43
CA VAL A 138 -7.52 -10.80 6.55
C VAL A 138 -8.72 -11.69 6.85
N CYS A 139 -9.56 -11.23 7.76
CA CYS A 139 -10.95 -11.67 7.89
C CYS A 139 -11.79 -10.86 6.89
#